data_AF-W5IHS9-F1
#
_entry.id   AF-W5IHS9-F1
#
_cell.length_a   1.000
_cell.length_b   1.000
_cell.length_c   1.000
_cell.angle_alpha   90.00
_cell.angle_beta   90.00
_cell.angle_gamma   90.00
#
_symmetry.space_group_name_H-M   'P 1'
#
loop_
_entity.id
_entity.type
_entity.pdbx_description
1 polymer ?
#
loop_
_entity_poly.entity_id
_entity_poly.type
_entity_poly.pdbx_seq_one_letter_code
_entity_poly.pdbx_strand_id
1 'polypeptide(L)'
;MPRKKRHRQEKQAQVPLPLPSPQATLPSHRQLTRQSHTLQLLSGANRMRWLVAAQGILCGLVAGILVVGYRLAIQYGTIFAGKAYLWLKANPLGLLAWAAAVVVSSFLLTYLVRWEPSASGSGIPQTEGTLLWGLPIRWFPVLCVRYMGGILCSLFGLSLGREGPSIHIGAAAAKAVSSKTSKNSVEENSLITSGAAAGLSAAFNAPLSGMMFALEEIHKSFSPTVLLTASTAALTSDAVAKYWFGLRPVLDFTHVNEIPLKDYPWLLPLGLVSGLIGVIINRSLLAFQVFYGKIPELFRPMLALILALPCGIFLPLSLGGGANTIKFAETASGSLKILVILLIVKILFTSTSYSSGVPGGIFMPILTMGALGGGIFARLMVVAGLLPSNLTAVFTVLAMAGALTAAVKAPITSILLVVEMSGSLVHMLPVAATALISLLVSDALHTKPIYPALLERYMIKHEHKNIAAIPAKSGIVEIPVQVDSQAAGRRIGNIEWPESTSIITIRRGGQEFVPRHDTKILAGDALIVTFSGQDQRHVREGLEGICGQGDEDPDPDPALSPNFV
;
A
#
# COMPACT_ATOMS: atom_id res chain seq x y z
N MET A 1 13.62 -83.30 68.57
CA MET A 1 12.78 -84.47 68.17
C MET A 1 11.31 -84.12 68.41
N PRO A 2 10.33 -84.68 67.65
CA PRO A 2 9.60 -84.03 66.53
C PRO A 2 8.08 -83.92 66.78
N ARG A 3 7.19 -83.30 65.98
CA ARG A 3 6.67 -83.62 64.61
C ARG A 3 5.65 -82.52 64.23
N LYS A 4 5.73 -81.82 63.09
CA LYS A 4 5.30 -82.15 61.71
C LYS A 4 3.77 -82.12 61.43
N LYS A 5 3.42 -81.35 60.38
CA LYS A 5 2.24 -81.39 59.47
C LYS A 5 1.02 -80.57 59.91
N ARG A 6 0.30 -79.84 59.04
CA ARG A 6 0.27 -79.79 57.56
C ARG A 6 -0.49 -78.52 57.12
N HIS A 7 -0.04 -77.91 56.04
CA HIS A 7 -0.79 -76.92 55.27
C HIS A 7 -2.16 -77.47 54.81
N ARG A 8 -3.20 -76.65 54.95
CA ARG A 8 -4.41 -76.70 54.13
C ARG A 8 -4.82 -75.27 53.79
N GLN A 9 -4.47 -74.84 52.58
CA GLN A 9 -5.05 -73.67 51.92
C GLN A 9 -6.47 -74.05 51.51
N GLU A 10 -7.48 -73.35 52.02
CA GLU A 10 -8.83 -73.44 51.50
C GLU A 10 -9.00 -72.47 50.33
N LYS A 11 -9.20 -73.08 49.16
CA LYS A 11 -9.56 -72.47 47.88
C LYS A 11 -10.96 -71.89 47.98
N GLN A 12 -11.11 -70.57 47.91
CA GLN A 12 -12.36 -69.98 47.44
C GLN A 12 -12.41 -70.07 45.91
N ALA A 13 -13.54 -70.55 45.41
CA ALA A 13 -13.78 -70.88 44.01
C ALA A 13 -13.65 -69.67 43.09
N GLN A 14 -12.61 -69.67 42.24
CA GLN A 14 -12.54 -68.84 41.04
C GLN A 14 -13.44 -69.46 39.98
N VAL A 15 -14.48 -68.71 39.61
CA VAL A 15 -15.27 -68.91 38.39
C VAL A 15 -14.30 -68.93 37.20
N PRO A 16 -14.37 -69.92 36.28
CA PRO A 16 -13.41 -70.00 35.19
C PRO A 16 -13.65 -68.85 34.20
N LEU A 17 -12.58 -68.08 33.94
CA LEU A 17 -12.49 -67.14 32.83
C LEU A 17 -12.75 -67.90 31.51
N PRO A 18 -13.64 -67.40 30.64
CA PRO A 18 -13.73 -67.94 29.29
C PRO A 18 -12.44 -67.63 28.54
N LEU A 19 -11.89 -68.64 27.87
CA LEU A 19 -10.76 -68.52 26.95
C LEU A 19 -11.00 -67.38 25.96
N PRO A 20 -10.00 -66.52 25.65
CA PRO A 20 -10.17 -65.51 24.63
C PRO A 20 -10.33 -66.20 23.27
N SER A 21 -11.50 -66.01 22.65
CA SER A 21 -11.75 -66.33 21.26
C SER A 21 -10.72 -65.63 20.35
N PRO A 22 -10.08 -66.32 19.39
CA PRO A 22 -9.11 -65.71 18.49
C PRO A 22 -9.84 -64.96 17.39
N GLN A 23 -10.34 -63.75 17.69
CA GLN A 23 -10.92 -62.85 16.68
C GLN A 23 -11.00 -61.41 17.21
N ALA A 24 -9.92 -60.91 17.81
CA ALA A 24 -9.68 -59.47 17.84
C ALA A 24 -9.26 -59.06 16.43
N THR A 25 -10.24 -58.79 15.57
CA THR A 25 -9.99 -58.15 14.30
C THR A 25 -9.36 -56.79 14.57
N LEU A 26 -8.08 -56.65 14.24
CA LEU A 26 -7.43 -55.35 14.06
C LEU A 26 -8.39 -54.48 13.24
N PRO A 27 -8.66 -53.23 13.64
CA PRO A 27 -9.53 -52.37 12.87
C PRO A 27 -8.93 -52.26 11.47
N SER A 28 -9.68 -52.74 10.47
CA SER A 28 -9.22 -52.72 9.09
C SER A 28 -8.82 -51.30 8.68
N HIS A 29 -7.72 -51.16 7.94
CA HIS A 29 -7.23 -49.90 7.36
C HIS A 29 -8.30 -49.09 6.57
N ARG A 30 -9.48 -49.68 6.31
CA ARG A 30 -10.64 -49.06 5.66
C ARG A 30 -11.54 -48.23 6.58
N GLN A 31 -11.43 -48.31 7.90
CA GLN A 31 -12.28 -47.51 8.82
C GLN A 31 -11.66 -46.15 9.20
N LEU A 32 -10.38 -45.91 8.92
CA LEU A 32 -9.71 -44.61 9.12
C LEU A 32 -9.83 -43.65 7.92
N THR A 33 -10.34 -44.12 6.78
CA THR A 33 -10.36 -43.40 5.49
C THR A 33 -11.73 -42.83 5.11
N ARG A 34 -12.53 -42.43 6.11
CA ARG A 34 -13.81 -41.72 5.90
C ARG A 34 -13.89 -40.35 6.59
N GLN A 35 -12.75 -39.73 6.87
CA GLN A 35 -12.76 -38.27 7.00
C GLN A 35 -12.89 -37.71 5.59
N SER A 36 -14.06 -37.13 5.28
CA SER A 36 -14.28 -36.44 4.02
C SER A 36 -13.14 -35.44 3.78
N HIS A 37 -12.68 -35.33 2.54
CA HIS A 37 -11.64 -34.37 2.15
C HIS A 37 -11.96 -32.94 2.66
N THR A 38 -13.25 -32.64 2.80
CA THR A 38 -13.83 -31.43 3.42
C THR A 38 -13.51 -31.29 4.91
N LEU A 39 -13.59 -32.36 5.70
CA LEU A 39 -13.21 -32.37 7.13
C LEU A 39 -11.69 -32.23 7.32
N GLN A 40 -10.88 -32.75 6.39
CA GLN A 40 -9.43 -32.56 6.40
C GLN A 40 -8.99 -31.15 5.97
N LEU A 41 -9.74 -30.49 5.06
CA LEU A 41 -9.58 -29.07 4.76
C LEU A 41 -9.92 -28.17 5.98
N LEU A 42 -10.83 -28.63 6.84
CA LEU A 42 -11.29 -27.93 8.03
C LEU A 42 -10.54 -28.33 9.33
N SER A 43 -9.47 -29.13 9.25
CA SER A 43 -8.68 -29.53 10.42
C SER A 43 -7.29 -28.85 10.48
N GLY A 44 -6.81 -28.60 11.71
CA GLY A 44 -5.45 -28.10 12.00
C GLY A 44 -5.07 -26.79 11.31
N ALA A 45 -3.88 -26.77 10.69
CA ALA A 45 -3.29 -25.59 10.04
C ALA A 45 -4.07 -25.08 8.82
N ASN A 46 -4.78 -25.95 8.10
CA ASN A 46 -5.63 -25.54 6.97
C ASN A 46 -6.86 -24.76 7.43
N ARG A 47 -7.45 -25.13 8.58
CA ARG A 47 -8.55 -24.38 9.19
C ARG A 47 -8.15 -22.93 9.48
N MET A 48 -6.95 -22.73 10.03
CA MET A 48 -6.45 -21.37 10.33
C MET A 48 -6.26 -20.55 9.05
N ARG A 49 -5.70 -21.13 7.99
CA ARG A 49 -5.56 -20.46 6.68
C ARG A 49 -6.90 -20.00 6.10
N TRP A 50 -7.91 -20.88 6.13
CA TRP A 50 -9.23 -20.56 5.58
C TRP A 50 -10.06 -19.61 6.46
N LEU A 51 -9.88 -19.64 7.78
CA LEU A 51 -10.48 -18.65 8.67
C LEU A 51 -9.95 -17.25 8.38
N VAL A 52 -8.64 -17.14 8.20
CA VAL A 52 -7.96 -15.89 7.88
C VAL A 52 -8.37 -15.39 6.48
N ALA A 53 -8.52 -16.29 5.50
CA ALA A 53 -9.11 -15.96 4.20
C ALA A 53 -10.56 -15.43 4.31
N ALA A 54 -11.40 -16.05 5.15
CA ALA A 54 -12.78 -15.59 5.38
C ALA A 54 -12.84 -14.20 6.04
N GLN A 55 -11.92 -13.92 6.97
CA GLN A 55 -11.76 -12.56 7.52
C GLN A 55 -11.31 -11.58 6.43
N GLY A 56 -10.41 -11.99 5.54
CA GLY A 56 -10.01 -11.21 4.36
C GLY A 56 -11.21 -10.83 3.48
N ILE A 57 -12.09 -11.78 3.18
CA ILE A 57 -13.35 -11.53 2.45
C ILE A 57 -14.21 -10.50 3.19
N LEU A 58 -14.39 -10.64 4.51
CA LEU A 58 -15.18 -9.69 5.31
C LEU A 58 -14.57 -8.28 5.28
N CYS A 59 -13.26 -8.16 5.48
CA CYS A 59 -12.54 -6.90 5.35
C CYS A 59 -12.72 -6.29 3.95
N GLY A 60 -12.59 -7.11 2.91
CA GLY A 60 -12.78 -6.70 1.51
C GLY A 60 -14.19 -6.20 1.21
N LEU A 61 -15.22 -6.85 1.76
CA LEU A 61 -16.61 -6.43 1.60
C LEU A 61 -16.87 -5.06 2.25
N VAL A 62 -16.46 -4.90 3.52
CA VAL A 62 -16.66 -3.64 4.26
C VAL A 62 -15.84 -2.51 3.64
N ALA A 63 -14.56 -2.75 3.35
CA ALA A 63 -13.69 -1.79 2.69
C ALA A 63 -14.21 -1.43 1.29
N GLY A 64 -14.66 -2.41 0.50
CA GLY A 64 -15.20 -2.19 -0.84
C GLY A 64 -16.43 -1.28 -0.83
N ILE A 65 -17.41 -1.54 0.03
CA ILE A 65 -18.60 -0.69 0.16
C ILE A 65 -18.21 0.76 0.52
N LEU A 66 -17.32 0.92 1.52
CA LEU A 66 -16.85 2.23 1.94
C LEU A 66 -16.01 2.93 0.85
N VAL A 67 -15.19 2.22 0.10
CA VAL A 67 -14.37 2.86 -0.94
C VAL A 67 -15.20 3.21 -2.16
N VAL A 68 -16.19 2.40 -2.53
CA VAL A 68 -17.11 2.75 -3.62
C VAL A 68 -17.94 3.99 -3.27
N GLY A 69 -18.47 4.06 -2.05
CA GLY A 69 -19.18 5.25 -1.57
C GLY A 69 -18.32 6.51 -1.63
N TYR A 70 -17.08 6.42 -1.15
CA TYR A 70 -16.12 7.52 -1.22
C TYR A 70 -15.81 7.92 -2.67
N ARG A 71 -15.55 6.94 -3.52
CA ARG A 71 -15.25 7.13 -4.95
C ARG A 71 -16.37 7.86 -5.68
N LEU A 72 -17.64 7.49 -5.43
CA LEU A 72 -18.81 8.17 -6.00
C LEU A 72 -18.88 9.63 -5.53
N ALA A 73 -18.70 9.88 -4.23
CA ALA A 73 -18.78 11.22 -3.67
C ALA A 73 -17.73 12.17 -4.28
N ILE A 74 -16.48 11.72 -4.42
CA ILE A 74 -15.39 12.49 -5.06
C ILE A 74 -15.67 12.73 -6.54
N GLN A 75 -16.21 11.74 -7.24
CA GLN A 75 -16.54 11.86 -8.67
C GLN A 75 -17.60 12.94 -8.88
N TYR A 76 -18.70 12.91 -8.12
CA TYR A 76 -19.73 13.94 -8.19
C TYR A 76 -19.21 15.32 -7.77
N GLY A 77 -18.38 15.40 -6.73
CA GLY A 77 -17.78 16.67 -6.31
C GLY A 77 -16.88 17.29 -7.40
N THR A 78 -16.06 16.48 -8.07
CA THR A 78 -15.19 16.97 -9.15
C THR A 78 -16.01 17.42 -10.37
N ILE A 79 -17.09 16.70 -10.71
CA ILE A 79 -18.01 17.11 -11.77
C ILE A 79 -18.70 18.43 -11.41
N PHE A 80 -19.12 18.58 -10.15
CA PHE A 80 -19.68 19.82 -9.62
C PHE A 80 -18.67 20.98 -9.75
N ALA A 81 -17.42 20.79 -9.33
CA ALA A 81 -16.37 21.80 -9.44
C ALA A 81 -16.22 22.30 -10.89
N GLY A 82 -16.15 21.39 -11.86
CA GLY A 82 -16.07 21.75 -13.29
C GLY A 82 -17.26 22.59 -13.75
N LYS A 83 -18.50 22.21 -13.38
CA LYS A 83 -19.71 22.99 -13.69
C LYS A 83 -19.72 24.34 -12.99
N ALA A 84 -19.29 24.40 -11.73
CA ALA A 84 -19.23 25.62 -10.95
C ALA A 84 -18.24 26.63 -11.56
N TYR A 85 -17.04 26.20 -11.96
CA TYR A 85 -16.07 27.09 -12.61
C TYR A 85 -16.55 27.61 -13.96
N LEU A 86 -17.26 26.80 -14.75
CA LEU A 86 -17.90 27.27 -16.00
C LEU A 86 -18.98 28.32 -15.71
N TRP A 87 -19.78 28.13 -14.67
CA TRP A 87 -20.79 29.10 -14.26
C TRP A 87 -20.18 30.41 -13.73
N LEU A 88 -19.11 30.32 -12.94
CA LEU A 88 -18.36 31.48 -12.42
C LEU A 88 -17.72 32.31 -13.53
N LYS A 89 -17.23 31.65 -14.59
CA LYS A 89 -16.71 32.33 -15.78
C LYS A 89 -17.78 33.19 -16.47
N ALA A 90 -19.04 32.75 -16.45
CA ALA A 90 -20.16 33.50 -17.00
C ALA A 90 -20.75 34.53 -16.03
N ASN A 91 -20.60 34.34 -14.72
CA ASN A 91 -21.21 35.17 -13.67
C ASN A 91 -20.17 35.66 -12.65
N PRO A 92 -19.44 36.75 -12.92
CA PRO A 92 -18.36 37.23 -12.05
C PRO A 92 -18.80 37.59 -10.62
N LEU A 93 -20.06 38.02 -10.42
CA LEU A 93 -20.60 38.28 -9.07
C LEU A 93 -20.62 37.00 -8.20
N GLY A 94 -20.72 35.82 -8.83
CA GLY A 94 -20.61 34.53 -8.15
C GLY A 94 -19.25 34.30 -7.48
N LEU A 95 -18.20 35.04 -7.88
CA LEU A 95 -16.88 34.96 -7.26
C LEU A 95 -16.88 35.36 -5.79
N LEU A 96 -17.76 36.27 -5.37
CA LEU A 96 -17.89 36.66 -3.96
C LEU A 96 -18.42 35.49 -3.12
N ALA A 97 -19.46 34.82 -3.61
CA ALA A 97 -19.99 33.62 -2.97
C ALA A 97 -18.97 32.48 -2.97
N TRP A 98 -18.21 32.32 -4.06
CA TRP A 98 -17.15 31.32 -4.14
C TRP A 98 -16.01 31.61 -3.16
N ALA A 99 -15.59 32.87 -3.02
CA ALA A 99 -14.58 33.29 -2.06
C ALA A 99 -15.01 33.00 -0.61
N ALA A 100 -16.28 33.29 -0.27
CA ALA A 100 -16.84 32.92 1.03
C ALA A 100 -16.83 31.40 1.24
N ALA A 101 -17.20 30.62 0.22
CA ALA A 101 -17.16 29.16 0.26
C ALA A 101 -15.72 28.63 0.46
N VAL A 102 -14.71 29.24 -0.16
CA VAL A 102 -13.29 28.92 0.03
C VAL A 102 -12.86 29.15 1.48
N VAL A 103 -13.22 30.28 2.09
CA VAL A 103 -12.86 30.59 3.48
C VAL A 103 -13.50 29.58 4.45
N VAL A 104 -14.81 29.33 4.31
CA VAL A 104 -15.53 28.36 5.14
C VAL A 104 -14.95 26.96 4.98
N SER A 105 -14.69 26.53 3.74
CA SER A 105 -14.15 25.20 3.46
C SER A 105 -12.72 25.05 3.97
N SER A 106 -11.89 26.10 3.89
CA SER A 106 -10.55 26.10 4.48
C SER A 106 -10.61 25.89 5.99
N PHE A 107 -11.49 26.63 6.69
CA PHE A 107 -11.65 26.48 8.14
C PHE A 107 -12.11 25.07 8.51
N LEU A 108 -13.11 24.52 7.80
CA LEU A 108 -13.60 23.16 8.02
C LEU A 108 -12.52 22.11 7.76
N LEU A 109 -11.74 22.25 6.68
CA LEU A 109 -10.63 21.34 6.37
C LEU A 109 -9.55 21.38 7.46
N THR A 110 -9.16 22.57 7.91
CA THR A 110 -8.21 22.72 9.03
C THR A 110 -8.77 22.08 10.31
N TYR A 111 -10.05 22.28 10.63
CA TYR A 111 -10.69 21.69 11.79
C TYR A 111 -10.68 20.15 11.72
N LEU A 112 -11.07 19.58 10.59
CA LEU A 112 -11.09 18.13 10.37
C LEU A 112 -9.68 17.51 10.51
N VAL A 113 -8.66 18.12 9.91
CA VAL A 113 -7.27 17.64 10.01
C VAL A 113 -6.73 17.76 11.44
N ARG A 114 -7.15 18.78 12.21
CA ARG A 114 -6.80 18.90 13.64
C ARG A 114 -7.49 17.84 14.50
N TRP A 115 -8.71 17.44 14.14
CA TRP A 115 -9.46 16.43 14.88
C TRP A 115 -8.86 15.03 14.73
N GLU A 116 -8.38 14.68 13.53
CA GLU A 116 -7.64 13.45 13.28
C GLU A 116 -6.42 13.71 12.36
N PRO A 117 -5.24 14.01 12.94
CA PRO A 117 -4.03 14.34 12.16
C PRO A 117 -3.53 13.20 11.26
N SER A 118 -3.79 11.93 11.62
CA SER A 118 -3.42 10.79 10.79
C SER A 118 -4.21 10.76 9.46
N ALA A 119 -5.35 11.46 9.40
CA ALA A 119 -6.15 11.58 8.19
C ALA A 119 -5.65 12.67 7.22
N SER A 120 -4.55 13.36 7.55
CA SER A 120 -3.87 14.31 6.65
C SER A 120 -3.19 13.61 5.45
N GLY A 121 -3.08 14.32 4.32
CA GLY A 121 -2.29 13.89 3.16
C GLY A 121 -2.77 12.56 2.57
N SER A 122 -1.84 11.67 2.18
CA SER A 122 -2.17 10.43 1.47
C SER A 122 -2.92 9.41 2.32
N GLY A 123 -2.41 9.05 3.50
CA GLY A 123 -2.91 7.90 4.28
C GLY A 123 -2.11 6.61 4.09
N ILE A 124 -1.41 6.48 2.96
CA ILE A 124 -0.44 5.41 2.73
C ILE A 124 0.69 5.43 3.77
N PRO A 125 1.39 6.56 4.01
CA PRO A 125 2.42 6.63 5.06
C PRO A 125 1.90 6.24 6.44
N GLN A 126 0.68 6.63 6.80
CA GLN A 126 0.12 6.30 8.11
C GLN A 126 -0.21 4.80 8.24
N THR A 127 -0.66 4.18 7.15
CA THR A 127 -0.93 2.74 7.09
C THR A 127 0.38 1.95 7.17
N GLU A 128 1.40 2.34 6.40
CA GLU A 128 2.76 1.80 6.51
C GLU A 128 3.32 2.01 7.94
N GLY A 129 3.11 3.22 8.49
CA GLY A 129 3.36 3.61 9.87
C GLY A 129 2.83 2.63 10.90
N THR A 130 1.59 2.19 10.69
CA THR A 130 0.90 1.23 11.57
C THR A 130 1.56 -0.14 11.54
N LEU A 131 1.95 -0.61 10.36
CA LEU A 131 2.48 -1.97 10.18
C LEU A 131 3.97 -2.07 10.50
N LEU A 132 4.73 -1.01 10.20
CA LEU A 132 6.17 -0.97 10.41
C LEU A 132 6.52 -0.51 11.83
N TRP A 133 5.86 0.55 12.33
CA TRP A 133 6.18 1.21 13.60
C TRP A 133 5.04 1.20 14.63
N GLY A 134 3.94 0.50 14.39
CA GLY A 134 2.88 0.34 15.40
C GLY A 134 2.03 1.60 15.64
N LEU A 135 1.97 2.53 14.68
CA LEU A 135 1.10 3.72 14.81
C LEU A 135 -0.38 3.32 15.00
N PRO A 136 -1.12 3.96 15.91
CA PRO A 136 -2.51 3.61 16.15
C PRO A 136 -3.44 4.14 15.05
N ILE A 137 -4.37 3.30 14.59
CA ILE A 137 -5.46 3.72 13.70
C ILE A 137 -6.75 3.92 14.50
N ARG A 138 -7.16 5.17 14.66
CA ARG A 138 -8.51 5.54 15.15
C ARG A 138 -9.51 5.42 14.01
N TRP A 139 -10.00 4.21 13.79
CA TRP A 139 -10.77 3.87 12.58
C TRP A 139 -11.95 4.83 12.31
N PHE A 140 -12.77 5.17 13.32
CA PHE A 140 -13.96 6.01 13.11
C PHE A 140 -13.62 7.48 12.73
N PRO A 141 -12.80 8.22 13.50
CA PRO A 141 -12.34 9.56 13.12
C PRO A 141 -11.65 9.60 11.76
N VAL A 142 -10.81 8.60 11.46
CA VAL A 142 -10.13 8.49 10.16
C VAL A 142 -11.16 8.42 9.03
N LEU A 143 -12.18 7.55 9.15
CA LEU A 143 -13.25 7.44 8.15
C LEU A 143 -13.99 8.78 7.96
N CYS A 144 -14.40 9.44 9.05
CA CYS A 144 -15.12 10.71 8.98
C CYS A 144 -14.30 11.82 8.30
N VAL A 145 -13.04 12.00 8.72
CA VAL A 145 -12.17 13.07 8.18
C VAL A 145 -11.82 12.80 6.72
N ARG A 146 -11.53 11.55 6.35
CA ARG A 146 -11.21 11.18 4.96
C ARG A 146 -12.40 11.44 4.03
N TYR A 147 -13.59 11.05 4.44
CA TYR A 147 -14.81 11.29 3.66
C TYR A 147 -15.14 12.78 3.54
N MET A 148 -15.29 13.48 4.66
CA MET A 148 -15.69 14.89 4.65
C MET A 148 -14.62 15.77 3.99
N GLY A 149 -13.35 15.56 4.34
CA GLY A 149 -12.24 16.30 3.77
C GLY A 149 -12.07 16.03 2.27
N GLY A 150 -12.14 14.77 1.86
CA GLY A 150 -12.08 14.42 0.44
C GLY A 150 -13.23 15.06 -0.37
N ILE A 151 -14.47 15.01 0.14
CA ILE A 151 -15.62 15.63 -0.53
C ILE A 151 -15.41 17.14 -0.66
N LEU A 152 -15.03 17.83 0.42
CA LEU A 152 -14.73 19.26 0.39
C LEU A 152 -13.64 19.57 -0.64
N CYS A 153 -12.51 18.85 -0.64
CA CYS A 153 -11.45 19.01 -1.64
C CYS A 153 -11.98 18.82 -3.08
N SER A 154 -12.86 17.85 -3.29
CA SER A 154 -13.40 17.53 -4.62
C SER A 154 -14.38 18.59 -5.13
N LEU A 155 -15.15 19.25 -4.26
CA LEU A 155 -16.08 20.34 -4.61
C LEU A 155 -15.37 21.57 -5.20
N PHE A 156 -14.10 21.79 -4.84
CA PHE A 156 -13.25 22.83 -5.43
C PHE A 156 -12.31 22.29 -6.50
N GLY A 157 -12.34 20.98 -6.77
CA GLY A 157 -11.54 20.34 -7.82
C GLY A 157 -10.04 20.32 -7.51
N LEU A 158 -9.64 20.27 -6.24
CA LEU A 158 -8.22 20.16 -5.86
C LEU A 158 -7.54 19.00 -6.59
N SER A 159 -6.28 19.19 -6.99
CA SER A 159 -5.52 18.20 -7.76
C SER A 159 -5.01 17.08 -6.86
N LEU A 160 -5.93 16.20 -6.45
CA LEU A 160 -5.69 15.09 -5.54
C LEU A 160 -6.36 13.82 -6.07
N GLY A 161 -5.70 12.68 -5.85
CA GLY A 161 -6.24 11.36 -6.13
C GLY A 161 -7.09 10.83 -4.98
N ARG A 162 -8.03 9.94 -5.28
CA ARG A 162 -8.85 9.24 -4.27
C ARG A 162 -8.10 8.08 -3.60
N GLU A 163 -7.02 7.60 -4.21
CA GLU A 163 -6.35 6.33 -3.92
C GLU A 163 -5.76 6.22 -2.52
N GLY A 164 -4.97 7.23 -2.11
CA GLY A 164 -4.42 7.29 -0.75
C GLY A 164 -5.53 7.22 0.31
N PRO A 165 -6.55 8.11 0.24
CA PRO A 165 -7.70 8.04 1.12
C PRO A 165 -8.43 6.69 1.06
N SER A 166 -8.61 6.09 -0.13
CA SER A 166 -9.25 4.76 -0.26
C SER A 166 -8.46 3.66 0.45
N ILE A 167 -7.13 3.65 0.33
CA ILE A 167 -6.26 2.70 1.03
C ILE A 167 -6.39 2.88 2.54
N HIS A 168 -6.38 4.12 3.03
CA HIS A 168 -6.48 4.39 4.46
C HIS A 168 -7.90 4.12 5.01
N ILE A 169 -8.94 4.40 4.22
CA ILE A 169 -10.33 4.00 4.51
C ILE A 169 -10.43 2.49 4.60
N GLY A 170 -9.81 1.76 3.66
CA GLY A 170 -9.75 0.31 3.67
C GLY A 170 -9.02 -0.25 4.89
N ALA A 171 -7.87 0.32 5.25
CA ALA A 171 -7.12 -0.02 6.46
C ALA A 171 -7.93 0.27 7.74
N ALA A 172 -8.61 1.40 7.82
CA ALA A 172 -9.49 1.75 8.94
C ALA A 172 -10.71 0.80 9.04
N ALA A 173 -11.31 0.44 7.90
CA ALA A 173 -12.39 -0.54 7.85
C ALA A 173 -11.92 -1.91 8.36
N ALA A 174 -10.77 -2.37 7.90
CA ALA A 174 -10.17 -3.60 8.38
C ALA A 174 -9.79 -3.53 9.87
N LYS A 175 -9.28 -2.39 10.36
CA LYS A 175 -9.03 -2.17 11.80
C LYS A 175 -10.32 -2.32 12.63
N ALA A 176 -11.44 -1.81 12.13
CA ALA A 176 -12.73 -1.95 12.81
C ALA A 176 -13.16 -3.42 12.87
N VAL A 177 -12.96 -4.19 11.79
CA VAL A 177 -13.25 -5.63 11.74
C VAL A 177 -12.30 -6.42 12.65
N SER A 178 -10.99 -6.22 12.49
CA SER A 178 -9.93 -6.94 13.20
C SER A 178 -10.04 -6.75 14.71
N SER A 179 -10.38 -5.54 15.18
CA SER A 179 -10.52 -5.25 16.61
C SER A 179 -11.46 -6.21 17.36
N LYS A 180 -12.38 -6.87 16.66
CA LYS A 180 -13.29 -7.88 17.21
C LYS A 180 -12.95 -9.32 16.81
N THR A 181 -12.23 -9.53 15.71
CA THR A 181 -12.04 -10.86 15.12
C THR A 181 -10.62 -11.42 15.26
N SER A 182 -9.60 -10.56 15.36
CA SER A 182 -8.20 -11.00 15.44
C SER A 182 -7.84 -11.46 16.85
N LYS A 183 -6.97 -12.47 16.94
CA LYS A 183 -6.50 -13.02 18.23
C LYS A 183 -5.21 -12.38 18.72
N ASN A 184 -4.40 -11.83 17.82
CA ASN A 184 -3.11 -11.22 18.12
C ASN A 184 -2.80 -10.08 17.13
N SER A 185 -1.71 -9.35 17.40
CA SER A 185 -1.27 -8.21 16.59
C SER A 185 -0.84 -8.58 15.17
N VAL A 186 -0.31 -9.80 14.97
CA VAL A 186 0.15 -10.27 13.64
C VAL A 186 -1.05 -10.52 12.71
N GLU A 187 -2.10 -11.17 13.23
CA GLU A 187 -3.36 -11.38 12.52
C GLU A 187 -4.06 -10.04 12.25
N GLU A 188 -4.10 -9.14 13.24
CA GLU A 188 -4.62 -7.79 13.06
C GLU A 188 -3.88 -7.02 11.95
N ASN A 189 -2.55 -6.99 11.98
CA ASN A 189 -1.73 -6.32 10.97
C ASN A 189 -1.93 -6.94 9.58
N SER A 190 -2.08 -8.26 9.50
CA SER A 190 -2.40 -8.94 8.24
C SER A 190 -3.77 -8.49 7.69
N LEU A 191 -4.76 -8.30 8.55
CA LEU A 191 -6.07 -7.79 8.16
C LEU A 191 -6.03 -6.30 7.78
N ILE A 192 -5.26 -5.48 8.48
CA ILE A 192 -5.06 -4.06 8.10
C ILE A 192 -4.43 -3.97 6.71
N THR A 193 -3.40 -4.79 6.44
CA THR A 193 -2.80 -4.93 5.10
C THR A 193 -3.84 -5.37 4.05
N SER A 194 -4.73 -6.31 4.39
CA SER A 194 -5.77 -6.75 3.46
C SER A 194 -6.82 -5.67 3.21
N GLY A 195 -7.15 -4.85 4.21
CA GLY A 195 -7.95 -3.64 4.06
C GLY A 195 -7.31 -2.61 3.14
N ALA A 196 -6.00 -2.38 3.27
CA ALA A 196 -5.24 -1.52 2.37
C ALA A 196 -5.28 -2.03 0.92
N ALA A 197 -5.10 -3.35 0.72
CA ALA A 197 -5.22 -4.00 -0.59
C ALA A 197 -6.62 -3.82 -1.21
N ALA A 198 -7.66 -4.07 -0.40
CA ALA A 198 -9.06 -3.86 -0.78
C ALA A 198 -9.34 -2.39 -1.16
N GLY A 199 -8.73 -1.46 -0.44
CA GLY A 199 -8.90 -0.04 -0.69
C GLY A 199 -8.33 0.41 -2.03
N LEU A 200 -7.10 0.00 -2.37
CA LEU A 200 -6.53 0.26 -3.71
C LEU A 200 -7.35 -0.44 -4.80
N SER A 201 -7.76 -1.68 -4.55
CA SER A 201 -8.50 -2.49 -5.50
C SER A 201 -9.85 -1.86 -5.91
N ALA A 202 -10.70 -1.45 -4.97
CA ALA A 202 -11.99 -0.80 -5.29
C ALA A 202 -11.82 0.61 -5.88
N ALA A 203 -10.71 1.27 -5.57
CA ALA A 203 -10.46 2.61 -6.08
C ALA A 203 -10.01 2.61 -7.56
N PHE A 204 -9.38 1.52 -8.02
CA PHE A 204 -8.92 1.36 -9.41
C PHE A 204 -9.53 0.22 -10.21
N ASN A 205 -10.44 -0.58 -9.64
CA ASN A 205 -10.88 -1.85 -10.22
C ASN A 205 -9.69 -2.77 -10.58
N ALA A 206 -8.68 -2.80 -9.70
CA ALA A 206 -7.37 -3.41 -9.96
C ALA A 206 -6.96 -4.34 -8.79
N PRO A 207 -7.55 -5.54 -8.70
CA PRO A 207 -7.30 -6.46 -7.60
C PRO A 207 -5.86 -6.98 -7.53
N LEU A 208 -5.20 -7.27 -8.67
CA LEU A 208 -3.82 -7.78 -8.67
C LEU A 208 -2.84 -6.70 -8.19
N SER A 209 -3.11 -5.46 -8.55
CA SER A 209 -2.36 -4.30 -8.11
C SER A 209 -2.60 -4.02 -6.63
N GLY A 210 -3.86 -4.15 -6.18
CA GLY A 210 -4.25 -4.10 -4.76
C GLY A 210 -3.41 -5.00 -3.88
N MET A 211 -3.35 -6.29 -4.24
CA MET A 211 -2.58 -7.28 -3.47
C MET A 211 -1.07 -7.04 -3.54
N MET A 212 -0.50 -6.70 -4.70
CA MET A 212 0.94 -6.49 -4.82
C MET A 212 1.40 -5.21 -4.14
N PHE A 213 0.64 -4.12 -4.24
CA PHE A 213 0.93 -2.89 -3.51
C PHE A 213 0.95 -3.11 -1.99
N ALA A 214 0.02 -3.92 -1.49
CA ALA A 214 -0.04 -4.22 -0.07
C ALA A 214 1.21 -4.99 0.42
N LEU A 215 1.81 -5.82 -0.44
CA LEU A 215 3.01 -6.59 -0.12
C LEU A 215 4.31 -5.81 -0.35
N GLU A 216 4.40 -5.13 -1.50
CA GLU A 216 5.59 -4.41 -1.96
C GLU A 216 5.79 -3.08 -1.19
N GLU A 217 4.72 -2.29 -1.01
CA GLU A 217 4.82 -0.94 -0.43
C GLU A 217 4.38 -0.88 1.04
N ILE A 218 3.25 -1.50 1.38
CA ILE A 218 2.59 -1.31 2.68
C ILE A 218 3.18 -2.22 3.77
N HIS A 219 3.27 -3.53 3.49
CA HIS A 219 3.70 -4.52 4.48
C HIS A 219 5.20 -4.86 4.39
N LYS A 220 5.83 -4.59 3.24
CA LYS A 220 7.26 -4.85 2.93
C LYS A 220 7.72 -6.29 3.25
N SER A 221 6.80 -7.24 3.18
CA SER A 221 7.07 -8.65 3.46
C SER A 221 6.11 -9.54 2.67
N PHE A 222 6.68 -10.55 2.01
CA PHE A 222 5.97 -11.52 1.18
C PHE A 222 5.59 -12.76 2.00
N SER A 223 4.69 -12.59 2.97
CA SER A 223 4.15 -13.69 3.76
C SER A 223 2.98 -14.37 3.03
N PRO A 224 2.95 -15.71 2.86
CA PRO A 224 1.84 -16.41 2.21
C PRO A 224 0.47 -16.12 2.84
N THR A 225 0.43 -15.91 4.16
CA THR A 225 -0.80 -15.56 4.89
C THR A 225 -1.29 -14.16 4.51
N VAL A 226 -0.38 -13.18 4.42
CA VAL A 226 -0.69 -11.81 4.02
C VAL A 226 -1.12 -11.78 2.56
N LEU A 227 -0.44 -12.53 1.69
CA LEU A 227 -0.84 -12.69 0.29
C LEU A 227 -2.25 -13.25 0.18
N LEU A 228 -2.60 -14.31 0.93
CA LEU A 228 -3.93 -14.92 0.88
C LEU A 228 -5.03 -13.95 1.36
N THR A 229 -4.81 -13.25 2.47
CA THR A 229 -5.78 -12.27 3.00
C THR A 229 -5.92 -11.06 2.09
N ALA A 230 -4.81 -10.49 1.62
CA ALA A 230 -4.83 -9.37 0.69
C ALA A 230 -5.51 -9.74 -0.64
N SER A 231 -5.26 -10.95 -1.16
CA SER A 231 -5.91 -11.44 -2.38
C SER A 231 -7.43 -11.56 -2.21
N THR A 232 -7.87 -12.22 -1.14
CA THR A 232 -9.31 -12.41 -0.88
C THR A 232 -10.03 -11.10 -0.61
N ALA A 233 -9.41 -10.17 0.12
CA ALA A 233 -9.94 -8.84 0.37
C ALA A 233 -10.01 -7.99 -0.92
N ALA A 234 -8.93 -7.96 -1.71
CA ALA A 234 -8.86 -7.23 -2.97
C ALA A 234 -9.89 -7.75 -3.98
N LEU A 235 -9.97 -9.07 -4.20
CA LEU A 235 -10.95 -9.66 -5.12
C LEU A 235 -12.40 -9.36 -4.69
N THR A 236 -12.69 -9.43 -3.39
CA THR A 236 -14.03 -9.12 -2.88
C THR A 236 -14.37 -7.64 -3.08
N SER A 237 -13.42 -6.75 -2.77
CA SER A 237 -13.57 -5.30 -2.94
C SER A 237 -13.75 -4.89 -4.40
N ASP A 238 -12.99 -5.51 -5.31
CA ASP A 238 -13.13 -5.34 -6.76
C ASP A 238 -14.50 -5.82 -7.26
N ALA A 239 -15.00 -6.95 -6.77
CA ALA A 239 -16.33 -7.44 -7.11
C ALA A 239 -17.42 -6.42 -6.72
N VAL A 240 -17.31 -5.81 -5.54
CA VAL A 240 -18.20 -4.73 -5.10
C VAL A 240 -18.09 -3.51 -6.02
N ALA A 241 -16.86 -3.11 -6.38
CA ALA A 241 -16.64 -1.99 -7.29
C ALA A 241 -17.20 -2.24 -8.71
N LYS A 242 -17.01 -3.45 -9.25
CA LYS A 242 -17.52 -3.86 -10.57
C LYS A 242 -19.04 -3.91 -10.62
N TYR A 243 -19.71 -4.24 -9.52
CA TYR A 243 -21.17 -4.19 -9.47
C TYR A 243 -21.71 -2.77 -9.68
N TRP A 244 -21.00 -1.75 -9.19
CA TRP A 244 -21.41 -0.34 -9.33
C TRP A 244 -20.88 0.36 -10.57
N PHE A 245 -19.60 0.15 -10.92
CA PHE A 245 -18.93 0.85 -12.02
C PHE A 245 -18.90 0.06 -13.32
N GLY A 246 -19.32 -1.20 -13.30
CA GLY A 246 -19.23 -2.12 -14.43
C GLY A 246 -17.85 -2.74 -14.59
N LEU A 247 -17.71 -3.53 -15.65
CA LEU A 247 -16.51 -4.32 -15.96
C LEU A 247 -15.44 -3.55 -16.73
N ARG A 248 -15.67 -2.27 -17.05
CA ARG A 248 -14.71 -1.48 -17.83
C ARG A 248 -13.52 -1.05 -16.96
N PRO A 249 -12.30 -1.05 -17.51
CA PRO A 249 -11.13 -0.50 -16.84
C PRO A 249 -11.33 0.98 -16.47
N VAL A 250 -10.66 1.44 -15.42
CA VAL A 250 -10.79 2.83 -14.94
C VAL A 250 -10.24 3.84 -15.95
N LEU A 251 -9.17 3.47 -16.65
CA LEU A 251 -8.62 4.21 -17.78
C LEU A 251 -8.89 3.38 -19.03
N ASP A 252 -10.14 3.36 -19.47
CA ASP A 252 -10.59 2.68 -20.69
C ASP A 252 -9.90 3.30 -21.93
N PHE A 253 -8.71 2.79 -22.29
CA PHE A 253 -7.95 3.21 -23.46
C PHE A 253 -8.59 2.58 -24.70
N THR A 254 -8.88 3.40 -25.71
CA THR A 254 -9.69 3.00 -26.86
C THR A 254 -8.98 1.98 -27.76
N HIS A 255 -7.69 2.20 -28.03
CA HIS A 255 -6.85 1.29 -28.82
C HIS A 255 -5.38 1.41 -28.41
N VAL A 256 -4.85 0.42 -27.70
CA VAL A 256 -3.42 0.34 -27.36
C VAL A 256 -2.74 -0.60 -28.34
N ASN A 257 -2.19 -0.04 -29.42
CA ASN A 257 -1.53 -0.80 -30.48
C ASN A 257 -0.25 -1.50 -30.00
N GLU A 258 0.05 -2.63 -30.62
CA GLU A 258 1.34 -3.33 -30.46
C GLU A 258 2.49 -2.50 -31.00
N ILE A 259 3.58 -2.47 -30.23
CA ILE A 259 4.82 -1.80 -30.61
C ILE A 259 5.60 -2.78 -31.48
N PRO A 260 5.92 -2.43 -32.73
CA PRO A 260 6.82 -3.24 -33.54
C PRO A 260 8.21 -3.32 -32.90
N LEU A 261 8.90 -4.46 -33.01
CA LEU A 261 10.23 -4.64 -32.41
C LEU A 261 11.26 -3.58 -32.85
N LYS A 262 11.12 -3.03 -34.06
CA LYS A 262 11.96 -1.92 -34.55
C LYS A 262 11.88 -0.65 -33.69
N ASP A 263 10.77 -0.46 -32.99
CA ASP A 263 10.48 0.74 -32.19
C ASP A 263 10.80 0.53 -30.69
N TYR A 264 11.23 -0.68 -30.28
CA TYR A 264 11.65 -0.98 -28.91
C TYR A 264 12.84 -0.13 -28.41
N PRO A 265 13.82 0.28 -29.24
CA PRO A 265 14.87 1.20 -28.79
C PRO A 265 14.33 2.51 -28.20
N TRP A 266 13.12 2.95 -28.57
CA TRP A 266 12.49 4.15 -28.02
C TRP A 266 12.03 3.99 -26.56
N LEU A 267 12.02 2.77 -26.01
CA LEU A 267 11.73 2.53 -24.59
C LEU A 267 12.82 3.12 -23.68
N LEU A 268 14.08 3.19 -24.14
CA LEU A 268 15.20 3.81 -23.41
C LEU A 268 14.99 5.32 -23.16
N PRO A 269 14.83 6.16 -24.20
CA PRO A 269 14.59 7.59 -23.99
C PRO A 269 13.23 7.84 -23.33
N LEU A 270 12.21 7.00 -23.56
CA LEU A 270 10.93 7.11 -22.86
C LEU A 270 11.10 6.87 -21.35
N GLY A 271 11.81 5.80 -20.96
CA GLY A 271 12.11 5.50 -19.56
C GLY A 271 12.94 6.60 -18.90
N LEU A 272 13.88 7.21 -19.63
CA LEU A 272 14.61 8.40 -19.16
C LEU A 272 13.66 9.57 -18.87
N VAL A 273 12.82 9.95 -19.83
CA VAL A 273 11.85 11.06 -19.67
C VAL A 273 10.87 10.77 -18.53
N SER A 274 10.34 9.56 -18.48
CA SER A 274 9.39 9.12 -17.46
C SER A 274 10.01 9.10 -16.06
N GLY A 275 11.24 8.60 -15.93
CA GLY A 275 12.03 8.65 -14.69
C GLY A 275 12.31 10.07 -14.21
N LEU A 276 12.74 10.96 -15.12
CA LEU A 276 12.95 12.37 -14.80
C LEU A 276 11.66 13.05 -14.30
N ILE A 277 10.52 12.75 -14.92
CA ILE A 277 9.22 13.26 -14.45
C ILE A 277 8.92 12.76 -13.05
N GLY A 278 9.10 11.46 -12.76
CA GLY A 278 8.93 10.89 -11.42
C GLY A 278 9.80 11.60 -10.38
N VAL A 279 11.08 11.85 -10.69
CA VAL A 279 12.01 12.57 -9.84
C VAL A 279 11.57 14.02 -9.59
N ILE A 280 11.17 14.74 -10.64
CA ILE A 280 10.66 16.12 -10.53
C ILE A 280 9.44 16.17 -9.62
N ILE A 281 8.49 15.24 -9.80
CA ILE A 281 7.28 15.17 -8.97
C ILE A 281 7.66 14.97 -7.51
N ASN A 282 8.51 13.99 -7.20
CA ASN A 282 8.92 13.68 -5.84
C ASN A 282 9.62 14.87 -5.17
N ARG A 283 10.65 15.44 -5.83
CA ARG A 283 11.37 16.62 -5.32
C ARG A 283 10.44 17.83 -5.15
N SER A 284 9.53 18.07 -6.09
CA SER A 284 8.58 19.18 -5.99
C SER A 284 7.61 19.00 -4.81
N LEU A 285 7.04 17.81 -4.62
CA LEU A 285 6.14 17.52 -3.50
C LEU A 285 6.83 17.75 -2.16
N LEU A 286 8.06 17.23 -2.01
CA LEU A 286 8.83 17.39 -0.78
C LEU A 286 9.27 18.84 -0.54
N ALA A 287 9.64 19.58 -1.59
CA ALA A 287 10.01 20.99 -1.48
C ALA A 287 8.82 21.86 -1.06
N PHE A 288 7.64 21.64 -1.66
CA PHE A 288 6.44 22.39 -1.31
C PHE A 288 5.97 22.09 0.12
N GLN A 289 6.16 20.88 0.63
CA GLN A 289 5.87 20.58 2.03
C GLN A 289 6.75 21.39 3.01
N VAL A 290 8.03 21.60 2.69
CA VAL A 290 8.93 22.44 3.51
C VAL A 290 8.44 23.89 3.49
N PHE A 291 8.10 24.40 2.31
CA PHE A 291 7.56 25.75 2.16
C PHE A 291 6.24 25.93 2.93
N TYR A 292 5.29 25.01 2.79
CA TYR A 292 4.01 25.04 3.51
C TYR A 292 4.18 24.85 5.03
N GLY A 293 5.26 24.20 5.47
CA GLY A 293 5.65 24.12 6.88
C GLY A 293 5.81 25.49 7.54
N LYS A 294 6.27 26.50 6.79
CA LYS A 294 6.45 27.89 7.25
C LYS A 294 5.14 28.69 7.33
N ILE A 295 4.07 28.18 6.71
CA ILE A 295 2.77 28.85 6.65
C ILE A 295 1.91 28.39 7.83
N PRO A 296 1.18 29.28 8.52
CA PRO A 296 0.26 28.88 9.59
C PRO A 296 -0.79 27.88 9.10
N GLU A 297 -1.08 26.85 9.90
CA GLU A 297 -1.95 25.72 9.51
C GLU A 297 -3.33 26.13 9.00
N LEU A 298 -3.87 27.24 9.48
CA LEU A 298 -5.18 27.77 9.10
C LEU A 298 -5.23 28.24 7.63
N PHE A 299 -4.10 28.74 7.11
CA PHE A 299 -4.04 29.30 5.75
C PHE A 299 -3.62 28.28 4.70
N ARG A 300 -3.12 27.10 5.12
CA ARG A 300 -2.59 26.09 4.18
C ARG A 300 -3.66 25.59 3.20
N PRO A 301 -4.87 25.14 3.63
CA PRO A 301 -5.91 24.72 2.70
C PRO A 301 -6.40 25.87 1.82
N MET A 302 -6.48 27.08 2.38
CA MET A 302 -6.94 28.28 1.66
C MET A 302 -6.11 28.55 0.41
N LEU A 303 -4.79 28.41 0.47
CA LEU A 303 -3.91 28.64 -0.68
C LEU A 303 -4.16 27.65 -1.83
N ALA A 304 -4.37 26.36 -1.50
CA ALA A 304 -4.72 25.35 -2.49
C ALA A 304 -6.09 25.63 -3.13
N LEU A 305 -7.08 26.03 -2.31
CA LEU A 305 -8.42 26.37 -2.77
C LEU A 305 -8.46 27.62 -3.65
N ILE A 306 -7.66 28.64 -3.32
CA ILE A 306 -7.51 29.85 -4.14
C ILE A 306 -6.87 29.50 -5.48
N LEU A 307 -5.81 28.68 -5.48
CA LEU A 307 -5.15 28.26 -6.72
C LEU A 307 -6.05 27.41 -7.62
N ALA A 308 -7.01 26.69 -7.04
CA ALA A 308 -8.00 25.93 -7.80
C ALA A 308 -8.89 26.81 -8.70
N LEU A 309 -9.13 28.07 -8.33
CA LEU A 309 -9.98 28.99 -9.09
C LEU A 309 -9.44 29.30 -10.50
N PRO A 310 -8.21 29.84 -10.68
CA PRO A 310 -7.65 30.04 -12.01
C PRO A 310 -7.44 28.71 -12.75
N CYS A 311 -7.02 27.64 -12.06
CA CYS A 311 -6.91 26.32 -12.66
C CYS A 311 -8.25 25.83 -13.23
N GLY A 312 -9.34 25.99 -12.49
CA GLY A 312 -10.67 25.55 -12.91
C GLY A 312 -11.27 26.38 -14.04
N ILE A 313 -11.05 27.70 -14.04
CA ILE A 313 -11.59 28.60 -15.07
C ILE A 313 -10.84 28.47 -16.41
N PHE A 314 -9.50 28.38 -16.36
CA PHE A 314 -8.66 28.43 -17.56
C PHE A 314 -8.20 27.05 -18.04
N LEU A 315 -7.98 26.10 -17.12
CA LEU A 315 -7.42 24.78 -17.40
C LEU A 315 -8.19 23.68 -16.66
N PRO A 316 -9.50 23.48 -16.91
CA PRO A 316 -10.34 22.53 -16.17
C PRO A 316 -9.82 21.08 -16.21
N LEU A 317 -9.03 20.72 -17.24
CA LEU A 317 -8.34 19.45 -17.32
C LEU A 317 -7.29 19.24 -16.21
N SER A 318 -6.87 20.27 -15.49
CA SER A 318 -5.93 20.17 -14.37
C SER A 318 -6.60 19.77 -13.04
N LEU A 319 -7.93 19.82 -12.95
CA LEU A 319 -8.69 19.53 -11.73
C LEU A 319 -8.67 18.03 -11.37
N GLY A 320 -8.88 17.75 -10.08
CA GLY A 320 -9.06 16.39 -9.56
C GLY A 320 -7.85 15.46 -9.78
N GLY A 321 -8.10 14.16 -9.75
CA GLY A 321 -7.03 13.14 -9.87
C GLY A 321 -6.32 13.13 -11.22
N GLY A 322 -6.99 13.54 -12.30
CA GLY A 322 -6.41 13.66 -13.65
C GLY A 322 -6.81 12.58 -14.67
N ALA A 323 -7.83 11.76 -14.39
CA ALA A 323 -8.34 10.76 -15.35
C ALA A 323 -8.68 11.35 -16.74
N ASN A 324 -9.33 12.52 -16.76
CA ASN A 324 -9.65 13.23 -18.01
C ASN A 324 -8.39 13.77 -18.71
N THR A 325 -7.38 14.16 -17.92
CA THR A 325 -6.08 14.61 -18.43
C THR A 325 -5.32 13.45 -19.09
N ILE A 326 -5.40 12.24 -18.52
CA ILE A 326 -4.81 11.02 -19.11
C ILE A 326 -5.48 10.72 -20.45
N LYS A 327 -6.82 10.76 -20.53
CA LYS A 327 -7.55 10.59 -21.79
C LYS A 327 -7.19 11.64 -22.84
N PHE A 328 -6.92 12.87 -22.40
CA PHE A 328 -6.43 13.93 -23.31
C PHE A 328 -4.99 13.66 -23.80
N ALA A 329 -4.15 13.08 -22.94
CA ALA A 329 -2.78 12.71 -23.28
C ALA A 329 -2.71 11.49 -24.22
N GLU A 330 -3.62 10.52 -24.05
CA GLU A 330 -3.72 9.28 -24.86
C GLU A 330 -3.68 9.56 -26.36
N THR A 331 -4.47 10.54 -26.81
CA THR A 331 -4.59 10.89 -28.22
C THR A 331 -3.62 11.99 -28.64
N ALA A 332 -2.92 12.61 -27.69
CA ALA A 332 -2.17 13.86 -27.87
C ALA A 332 -2.88 14.87 -28.78
N SER A 333 -4.21 15.00 -28.66
CA SER A 333 -5.05 15.79 -29.57
C SER A 333 -4.77 17.29 -29.54
N GLY A 334 -4.07 17.76 -28.49
CA GLY A 334 -3.73 19.16 -28.31
C GLY A 334 -2.44 19.58 -29.03
N SER A 335 -2.21 20.90 -29.05
CA SER A 335 -0.88 21.43 -29.38
C SER A 335 0.16 20.95 -28.37
N LEU A 336 1.42 20.77 -28.78
CA LEU A 336 2.51 20.44 -27.86
C LEU A 336 2.58 21.43 -26.68
N LYS A 337 2.29 22.72 -26.95
CA LYS A 337 2.25 23.78 -25.95
C LYS A 337 1.25 23.49 -24.84
N ILE A 338 0.03 23.05 -25.16
CA ILE A 338 -0.98 22.78 -24.12
C ILE A 338 -0.62 21.59 -23.25
N LEU A 339 0.02 20.56 -23.80
CA LEU A 339 0.48 19.40 -23.03
C LEU A 339 1.57 19.80 -22.02
N VAL A 340 2.54 20.61 -22.46
CA VAL A 340 3.60 21.14 -21.60
C VAL A 340 3.03 22.05 -20.50
N ILE A 341 2.10 22.96 -20.85
CA ILE A 341 1.42 23.80 -19.87
C ILE A 341 0.65 22.95 -18.85
N LEU A 342 -0.10 21.95 -19.31
CA LEU A 342 -0.81 21.04 -18.41
C LEU A 342 0.13 20.28 -17.49
N LEU A 343 1.29 19.82 -17.98
CA LEU A 343 2.27 19.12 -17.15
C LEU A 343 2.80 20.02 -16.03
N ILE A 344 3.23 21.24 -16.37
CA ILE A 344 3.75 22.21 -15.40
C ILE A 344 2.67 22.58 -14.37
N VAL A 345 1.46 22.92 -14.85
CA VAL A 345 0.34 23.28 -13.98
C VAL A 345 -0.06 22.10 -13.09
N LYS A 346 -0.06 20.87 -13.61
CA LYS A 346 -0.41 19.68 -12.82
C LYS A 346 0.62 19.42 -11.72
N ILE A 347 1.92 19.58 -11.99
CA ILE A 347 2.98 19.48 -10.97
C ILE A 347 2.75 20.52 -9.88
N LEU A 348 2.65 21.80 -10.23
CA LEU A 348 2.50 22.88 -9.25
C LEU A 348 1.19 22.78 -8.45
N PHE A 349 0.08 22.50 -9.13
CA PHE A 349 -1.24 22.44 -8.51
C PHE A 349 -1.40 21.20 -7.62
N THR A 350 -0.82 20.05 -8.00
CA THR A 350 -0.78 18.87 -7.13
C THR A 350 0.12 19.12 -5.92
N SER A 351 1.29 19.71 -6.11
CA SER A 351 2.23 19.97 -5.01
C SER A 351 1.69 20.95 -3.98
N THR A 352 0.98 22.00 -4.41
CA THR A 352 0.26 22.92 -3.51
C THR A 352 -0.94 22.26 -2.85
N SER A 353 -1.77 21.54 -3.61
CA SER A 353 -2.94 20.82 -3.06
C SER A 353 -2.52 19.82 -1.98
N TYR A 354 -1.50 19.00 -2.23
CA TYR A 354 -1.05 18.00 -1.30
C TYR A 354 -0.33 18.60 -0.08
N SER A 355 0.54 19.59 -0.30
CA SER A 355 1.31 20.24 0.78
C SER A 355 0.45 21.08 1.72
N SER A 356 -0.79 21.40 1.33
CA SER A 356 -1.76 22.05 2.19
C SER A 356 -2.17 21.21 3.42
N GLY A 357 -1.90 19.90 3.41
CA GLY A 357 -2.23 18.97 4.49
C GLY A 357 -3.66 18.43 4.45
N VAL A 358 -4.45 18.79 3.45
CA VAL A 358 -5.80 18.24 3.27
C VAL A 358 -5.76 16.74 2.91
N PRO A 359 -6.83 15.98 3.20
CA PRO A 359 -6.90 14.57 2.80
C PRO A 359 -6.91 14.41 1.28
N GLY A 360 -5.98 13.63 0.74
CA GLY A 360 -5.89 13.37 -0.70
C GLY A 360 -4.65 12.57 -1.08
N GLY A 361 -4.76 11.74 -2.12
CA GLY A 361 -3.66 10.91 -2.62
C GLY A 361 -2.85 11.58 -3.74
N ILE A 362 -1.64 11.11 -3.96
CA ILE A 362 -0.75 11.57 -5.05
C ILE A 362 -0.64 10.57 -6.21
N PHE A 363 -1.18 9.36 -6.02
CA PHE A 363 -1.04 8.23 -6.94
C PHE A 363 -1.53 8.54 -8.36
N MET A 364 -2.81 8.91 -8.52
CA MET A 364 -3.39 9.27 -9.84
C MET A 364 -2.76 10.54 -10.46
N PRO A 365 -2.46 11.61 -9.69
CA PRO A 365 -1.66 12.72 -10.21
C PRO A 365 -0.30 12.32 -10.77
N ILE A 366 0.44 11.40 -10.12
CA ILE A 366 1.72 10.89 -10.63
C ILE A 366 1.52 10.19 -11.98
N LEU A 367 0.54 9.29 -12.08
CA LEU A 367 0.17 8.65 -13.33
C LEU A 367 -0.18 9.69 -14.41
N THR A 368 -0.94 10.73 -14.05
CA THR A 368 -1.33 11.80 -14.97
C THR A 368 -0.13 12.57 -15.53
N MET A 369 0.84 12.89 -14.67
CA MET A 369 2.05 13.58 -15.08
C MET A 369 2.94 12.68 -15.95
N GLY A 370 3.00 11.38 -15.65
CA GLY A 370 3.61 10.38 -16.53
C GLY A 370 2.94 10.28 -17.89
N ALA A 371 1.61 10.25 -17.93
CA ALA A 371 0.82 10.24 -19.17
C ALA A 371 1.10 11.49 -20.01
N LEU A 372 1.08 12.69 -19.40
CA LEU A 372 1.43 13.93 -20.09
C LEU A 372 2.86 13.88 -20.64
N GLY A 373 3.81 13.36 -19.86
CA GLY A 373 5.19 13.13 -20.30
C GLY A 373 5.30 12.22 -21.53
N GLY A 374 4.65 11.06 -21.48
CA GLY A 374 4.59 10.12 -22.60
C GLY A 374 3.91 10.69 -23.83
N GLY A 375 2.80 11.42 -23.65
CA GLY A 375 2.10 12.10 -24.74
C GLY A 375 2.93 13.22 -25.38
N ILE A 376 3.69 13.99 -24.58
CA ILE A 376 4.65 15.00 -25.08
C ILE A 376 5.76 14.31 -25.88
N PHE A 377 6.37 13.26 -25.31
CA PHE A 377 7.42 12.51 -25.98
C PHE A 377 6.95 11.91 -27.31
N ALA A 378 5.82 11.20 -27.31
CA ALA A 378 5.25 10.60 -28.50
C ALA A 378 4.91 11.67 -29.54
N ARG A 379 4.29 12.80 -29.14
CA ARG A 379 3.95 13.88 -30.06
C ARG A 379 5.19 14.48 -30.72
N LEU A 380 6.29 14.65 -29.99
CA LEU A 380 7.56 15.12 -30.54
C LEU A 380 8.11 14.16 -31.58
N MET A 381 8.13 12.86 -31.28
CA MET A 381 8.63 11.84 -32.21
C MET A 381 7.74 11.69 -33.45
N VAL A 382 6.43 11.86 -33.30
CA VAL A 382 5.49 11.85 -34.44
C VAL A 382 5.72 13.06 -35.35
N VAL A 383 5.89 14.26 -34.80
CA VAL A 383 6.18 15.47 -35.58
C VAL A 383 7.55 15.37 -36.27
N ALA A 384 8.52 14.70 -35.64
CA ALA A 384 9.83 14.44 -36.22
C ALA A 384 9.84 13.31 -37.28
N GLY A 385 8.71 12.62 -37.52
CA GLY A 385 8.62 11.49 -38.45
C GLY A 385 9.30 10.20 -37.98
N LEU A 386 9.61 10.10 -36.68
CA LEU A 386 10.33 8.97 -36.07
C LEU A 386 9.40 7.90 -35.48
N LEU A 387 8.19 8.29 -35.08
CA LEU A 387 7.15 7.36 -34.61
C LEU A 387 5.85 7.59 -35.37
N PRO A 388 5.09 6.52 -35.69
CA PRO A 388 3.75 6.66 -36.24
C PRO A 388 2.76 7.12 -35.16
N SER A 389 1.77 7.93 -35.55
CA SER A 389 0.82 8.56 -34.62
C SER A 389 -0.04 7.57 -33.84
N ASN A 390 -0.25 6.36 -34.37
CA ASN A 390 -1.02 5.30 -33.73
C ASN A 390 -0.33 4.70 -32.49
N LEU A 391 0.96 4.98 -32.25
CA LEU A 391 1.68 4.54 -31.05
C LEU A 391 1.61 5.54 -29.87
N THR A 392 0.96 6.70 -30.05
CA THR A 392 0.88 7.73 -28.99
C THR A 392 0.28 7.19 -27.68
N ALA A 393 -0.81 6.42 -27.79
CA ALA A 393 -1.50 5.85 -26.63
C ALA A 393 -0.61 4.88 -25.85
N VAL A 394 0.10 3.98 -26.53
CA VAL A 394 0.95 3.00 -25.85
C VAL A 394 2.15 3.67 -25.17
N PHE A 395 2.80 4.66 -25.79
CA PHE A 395 3.87 5.44 -25.15
C PHE A 395 3.38 6.25 -23.93
N THR A 396 2.13 6.72 -23.98
CA THR A 396 1.47 7.37 -22.83
C THR A 396 1.30 6.40 -21.68
N VAL A 397 0.79 5.18 -21.94
CA VAL A 397 0.62 4.10 -20.94
C VAL A 397 1.96 3.70 -20.33
N LEU A 398 2.99 3.51 -21.15
CA LEU A 398 4.34 3.15 -20.70
C LEU A 398 4.93 4.21 -19.76
N ALA A 399 4.80 5.49 -20.11
CA ALA A 399 5.30 6.59 -19.30
C ALA A 399 4.55 6.78 -17.97
N MET A 400 3.28 6.35 -17.88
CA MET A 400 2.55 6.31 -16.61
C MET A 400 3.22 5.36 -15.61
N ALA A 401 3.55 4.15 -16.06
CA ALA A 401 4.17 3.14 -15.20
C ALA A 401 5.57 3.57 -14.77
N GLY A 402 6.36 4.13 -15.69
CA GLY A 402 7.70 4.65 -15.40
C GLY A 402 7.72 5.77 -14.37
N ALA A 403 6.82 6.77 -14.50
CA ALA A 403 6.79 7.92 -13.61
C ALA A 403 6.36 7.51 -12.19
N LEU A 404 5.41 6.58 -12.11
CA LEU A 404 4.98 6.01 -10.83
C LEU A 404 6.09 5.18 -10.18
N THR A 405 6.79 4.35 -10.96
CA THR A 405 7.91 3.53 -10.49
C THR A 405 9.03 4.41 -9.95
N ALA A 406 9.41 5.46 -10.68
CA ALA A 406 10.45 6.39 -10.24
C ALA A 406 10.06 7.18 -8.98
N ALA A 407 8.79 7.59 -8.85
CA ALA A 407 8.34 8.35 -7.68
C ALA A 407 8.18 7.48 -6.41
N VAL A 408 7.59 6.28 -6.57
CA VAL A 408 7.20 5.40 -5.45
C VAL A 408 8.29 4.37 -5.11
N LYS A 409 9.04 3.91 -6.11
CA LYS A 409 9.94 2.74 -6.04
C LYS A 409 9.25 1.40 -5.79
N ALA A 410 8.03 1.25 -6.29
CA ALA A 410 7.28 -0.01 -6.32
C ALA A 410 7.05 -0.45 -7.78
N PRO A 411 8.06 -1.03 -8.47
CA PRO A 411 7.97 -1.37 -9.89
C PRO A 411 6.89 -2.41 -10.20
N ILE A 412 6.75 -3.46 -9.39
CA ILE A 412 5.80 -4.55 -9.69
C ILE A 412 4.37 -4.01 -9.63
N THR A 413 4.05 -3.25 -8.59
CA THR A 413 2.78 -2.57 -8.44
C THR A 413 2.53 -1.62 -9.60
N SER A 414 3.51 -0.82 -9.99
CA SER A 414 3.34 0.16 -11.05
C SER A 414 3.04 -0.48 -12.40
N ILE A 415 3.71 -1.58 -12.72
CA ILE A 415 3.48 -2.38 -13.93
C ILE A 415 2.07 -2.96 -13.92
N LEU A 416 1.70 -3.69 -12.87
CA LEU A 416 0.40 -4.35 -12.77
C LEU A 416 -0.75 -3.33 -12.79
N LEU A 417 -0.59 -2.21 -12.11
CA LEU A 417 -1.63 -1.20 -12.01
C LEU A 417 -1.94 -0.57 -13.36
N VAL A 418 -0.91 -0.17 -14.09
CA VAL A 418 -1.11 0.44 -15.40
C VAL A 418 -1.71 -0.57 -16.38
N VAL A 419 -1.31 -1.83 -16.30
CA VAL A 419 -1.87 -2.92 -17.11
C VAL A 419 -3.34 -3.18 -16.79
N GLU A 420 -3.71 -3.32 -15.51
CA GLU A 420 -5.11 -3.53 -15.10
C GLU A 420 -6.00 -2.32 -15.41
N MET A 421 -5.50 -1.11 -15.15
CA MET A 421 -6.27 0.11 -15.37
C MET A 421 -6.45 0.45 -16.85
N SER A 422 -5.51 0.05 -17.71
CA SER A 422 -5.59 0.25 -19.17
C SER A 422 -6.34 -0.86 -19.89
N GLY A 423 -6.52 -2.03 -19.26
CA GLY A 423 -7.23 -3.17 -19.83
C GLY A 423 -6.45 -3.97 -20.87
N SER A 424 -5.14 -3.73 -21.04
CA SER A 424 -4.31 -4.45 -22.00
C SER A 424 -3.10 -5.11 -21.34
N LEU A 425 -3.08 -6.44 -21.34
CA LEU A 425 -1.96 -7.28 -20.88
C LEU A 425 -0.86 -7.45 -21.92
N VAL A 426 -1.11 -7.06 -23.17
CA VAL A 426 -0.23 -7.34 -24.33
C VAL A 426 1.12 -6.63 -24.18
N HIS A 427 1.17 -5.48 -23.50
CA HIS A 427 2.37 -4.63 -23.43
C HIS A 427 3.18 -4.80 -22.15
N MET A 428 3.02 -5.92 -21.43
CA MET A 428 3.67 -6.12 -20.12
C MET A 428 5.20 -5.98 -20.19
N LEU A 429 5.85 -6.52 -21.23
CA LEU A 429 7.31 -6.42 -21.40
C LEU A 429 7.77 -4.96 -21.62
N PRO A 430 7.24 -4.19 -22.61
CA PRO A 430 7.56 -2.78 -22.75
C PRO A 430 7.29 -1.94 -21.49
N VAL A 431 6.19 -2.21 -20.77
CA VAL A 431 5.83 -1.52 -19.52
C VAL A 431 6.89 -1.79 -18.46
N ALA A 432 7.27 -3.05 -18.27
CA ALA A 432 8.31 -3.43 -17.32
C ALA A 432 9.66 -2.82 -17.67
N ALA A 433 10.07 -2.85 -18.94
CA ALA A 433 11.32 -2.23 -19.38
C ALA A 433 11.35 -0.73 -19.07
N THR A 434 10.30 0.00 -19.45
CA THR A 434 10.19 1.46 -19.21
C THR A 434 10.19 1.77 -17.70
N ALA A 435 9.49 0.95 -16.90
CA ALA A 435 9.47 1.08 -15.45
C ALA A 435 10.85 0.89 -14.81
N LEU A 436 11.59 -0.15 -15.20
CA LEU A 436 12.93 -0.43 -14.66
C LEU A 436 13.95 0.61 -15.09
N ILE A 437 13.89 1.12 -16.33
CA ILE A 437 14.73 2.24 -16.77
C ILE A 437 14.42 3.49 -15.95
N SER A 438 13.14 3.77 -15.69
CA SER A 438 12.73 4.92 -14.88
C SER A 438 13.19 4.78 -13.42
N LEU A 439 13.18 3.56 -12.87
CA LEU A 439 13.72 3.25 -11.54
C LEU A 439 15.21 3.54 -11.49
N LEU A 440 15.98 3.05 -12.46
CA LEU A 440 17.42 3.31 -12.58
C LEU A 440 17.72 4.81 -12.61
N VAL A 441 16.94 5.59 -13.36
CA VAL A 441 17.09 7.05 -13.42
C VAL A 441 16.82 7.71 -12.07
N SER A 442 15.80 7.25 -11.35
CA SER A 442 15.50 7.74 -10.00
C SER A 442 16.62 7.43 -9.00
N ASP A 443 17.20 6.24 -9.08
CA ASP A 443 18.30 5.79 -8.22
C ASP A 443 19.60 6.52 -8.53
N ALA A 444 19.93 6.69 -9.83
CA ALA A 444 21.07 7.48 -10.27
C ALA A 444 20.99 8.96 -9.84
N LEU A 445 19.78 9.47 -9.62
CA LEU A 445 19.54 10.82 -9.09
C LEU A 445 19.30 10.85 -7.57
N HIS A 446 19.61 9.75 -6.86
CA HIS A 446 19.51 9.59 -5.40
C HIS A 446 18.16 10.06 -4.81
N THR A 447 17.07 9.79 -5.53
CA THR A 447 15.74 10.19 -5.05
C THR A 447 15.21 9.14 -4.07
N LYS A 448 14.81 9.56 -2.88
CA LYS A 448 14.18 8.66 -1.88
C LYS A 448 12.75 8.27 -2.32
N PRO A 449 12.27 7.05 -2.05
CA PRO A 449 10.88 6.70 -2.29
C PRO A 449 9.92 7.64 -1.53
N ILE A 450 8.85 8.08 -2.22
CA ILE A 450 8.03 9.19 -1.72
C ILE A 450 7.29 8.86 -0.42
N TYR A 451 6.71 7.65 -0.27
CA TYR A 451 5.91 7.34 0.92
C TYR A 451 6.76 7.16 2.19
N PRO A 452 7.92 6.47 2.16
CA PRO A 452 8.84 6.47 3.29
C PRO A 452 9.33 7.88 3.67
N ALA A 453 9.67 8.73 2.69
CA ALA A 453 10.08 10.11 2.97
C ALA A 453 8.95 10.96 3.59
N LEU A 454 7.71 10.73 3.18
CA LEU A 454 6.53 11.37 3.77
C LEU A 454 6.25 10.87 5.19
N LEU A 455 6.51 9.59 5.44
CA LEU A 455 6.34 8.96 6.74
C LEU A 455 7.36 9.47 7.74
N GLU A 456 8.63 9.51 7.36
CA GLU A 456 9.73 10.09 8.15
C GLU A 456 9.36 11.51 8.62
N ARG A 457 8.88 12.36 7.70
CA ARG A 457 8.41 13.71 8.03
C ARG A 457 7.18 13.73 8.94
N TYR A 458 6.24 12.82 8.72
CA TYR A 458 5.06 12.69 9.59
C TYR A 458 5.48 12.31 11.02
N MET A 459 6.46 11.42 11.17
CA MET A 459 7.02 11.02 12.47
C MET A 459 7.71 12.18 13.16
N ILE A 460 8.66 12.84 12.52
CA ILE A 460 9.38 14.00 13.09
C ILE A 460 8.40 15.08 13.57
N LYS A 461 7.34 15.36 12.80
CA LYS A 461 6.34 16.38 13.16
C LYS A 461 5.53 16.02 14.42
N HIS A 462 5.32 14.72 14.69
CA HIS A 462 4.41 14.24 15.74
C HIS A 462 5.12 13.53 16.90
N GLU A 463 6.43 13.32 16.83
CA GLU A 463 7.28 12.76 17.89
C GLU A 463 7.18 13.57 19.20
N HIS A 464 6.87 14.88 19.11
CA HIS A 464 6.68 15.75 20.27
C HIS A 464 5.23 15.87 20.80
N LYS A 465 4.21 15.26 20.17
CA LYS A 465 2.78 15.56 20.44
C LYS A 465 1.89 14.37 20.81
N ASN A 466 2.39 13.37 21.53
CA ASN A 466 1.65 12.14 21.88
C ASN A 466 1.52 11.13 20.74
N ILE A 467 2.62 10.82 20.06
CA ILE A 467 2.88 9.42 19.69
C ILE A 467 3.71 8.82 20.82
N ALA A 468 3.27 9.05 22.06
CA ALA A 468 3.69 8.23 23.16
C ALA A 468 3.04 6.88 22.88
N ALA A 469 3.89 5.92 22.53
CA ALA A 469 3.67 4.49 22.63
C ALA A 469 2.39 4.17 23.42
N ILE A 470 1.40 3.55 22.76
CA ILE A 470 0.66 2.54 23.50
C ILE A 470 1.72 1.48 23.75
N PRO A 471 2.19 1.32 24.99
CA PRO A 471 3.21 0.35 25.24
C PRO A 471 2.44 -0.98 25.25
N ALA A 472 2.32 -1.59 24.07
CA ALA A 472 2.27 -3.04 24.04
C ALA A 472 3.65 -3.47 24.55
N LYS A 473 3.82 -3.46 25.88
CA LYS A 473 5.04 -3.93 26.56
C LYS A 473 5.22 -5.44 26.36
N SER A 474 4.54 -6.02 25.39
CA SER A 474 4.88 -7.28 24.77
C SER A 474 4.18 -7.38 23.43
N GLY A 475 4.85 -7.99 22.46
CA GLY A 475 4.33 -8.15 21.11
C GLY A 475 5.07 -9.23 20.35
N ILE A 476 4.60 -9.51 19.14
CA ILE A 476 5.23 -10.46 18.22
C ILE A 476 5.59 -9.70 16.94
N VAL A 477 6.84 -9.86 16.50
CA VAL A 477 7.36 -9.35 15.23
C VAL A 477 7.78 -10.53 14.38
N GLU A 478 7.41 -10.51 13.10
CA GLU A 478 7.94 -11.42 12.10
C GLU A 478 9.01 -10.67 11.29
N ILE A 479 10.23 -11.21 11.22
CA ILE A 479 11.32 -10.63 10.44
C ILE A 479 11.92 -11.65 9.46
N PRO A 480 11.99 -11.35 8.15
CA PRO A 480 12.67 -12.21 7.19
C PRO A 480 14.19 -12.06 7.32
N VAL A 481 14.91 -13.16 7.16
CA VAL A 481 16.37 -13.21 7.16
C VAL A 481 16.88 -13.05 5.74
N GLN A 482 17.60 -11.95 5.47
CA GLN A 482 18.14 -11.65 4.14
C GLN A 482 19.43 -12.44 3.86
N VAL A 483 19.77 -12.60 2.56
CA VAL A 483 20.82 -13.50 2.06
C VAL A 483 22.23 -13.21 2.62
N ASP A 484 22.49 -11.96 3.04
CA ASP A 484 23.78 -11.51 3.55
C ASP A 484 23.69 -10.87 4.95
N SER A 485 22.65 -11.21 5.71
CA SER A 485 22.46 -10.67 7.06
C SER A 485 23.41 -11.29 8.09
N GLN A 486 23.67 -10.60 9.20
CA GLN A 486 24.50 -11.13 10.28
C GLN A 486 23.96 -12.44 10.86
N ALA A 487 22.62 -12.61 10.85
CA ALA A 487 21.95 -13.83 11.27
C ALA A 487 22.10 -15.00 10.27
N ALA A 488 22.24 -14.72 8.97
CA ALA A 488 22.26 -15.77 7.95
C ALA A 488 23.46 -16.72 8.15
N GLY A 489 23.17 -18.02 8.24
CA GLY A 489 24.19 -19.06 8.41
C GLY A 489 24.75 -19.19 9.83
N ARG A 490 24.34 -18.34 10.79
CA ARG A 490 24.74 -18.46 12.19
C ARG A 490 23.75 -19.31 12.99
N ARG A 491 24.20 -19.83 14.13
CA ARG A 491 23.33 -20.50 15.12
C ARG A 491 22.71 -19.44 16.02
N ILE A 492 21.46 -19.65 16.42
CA ILE A 492 20.71 -18.69 17.26
C ILE A 492 21.46 -18.31 18.52
N GLY A 493 22.09 -19.28 19.19
CA GLY A 493 22.86 -19.03 20.42
C GLY A 493 24.16 -18.25 20.23
N ASN A 494 24.62 -18.05 18.99
CA ASN A 494 25.84 -17.31 18.68
C ASN A 494 25.55 -15.88 18.17
N ILE A 495 24.31 -15.43 18.32
CA ILE A 495 23.86 -14.10 17.92
C ILE A 495 23.41 -13.37 19.18
N GLU A 496 23.86 -12.14 19.36
CA GLU A 496 23.37 -11.26 20.42
C GLU A 496 22.05 -10.65 19.97
N TRP A 497 20.96 -11.15 20.54
CA TRP A 497 19.62 -10.63 20.26
C TRP A 497 19.32 -9.40 21.12
N PRO A 498 18.49 -8.46 20.63
CA PRO A 498 18.09 -7.30 21.42
C PRO A 498 17.47 -7.70 22.76
N GLU A 499 17.65 -6.88 23.79
CA GLU A 499 17.19 -7.18 25.14
C GLU A 499 15.68 -7.47 25.18
N SER A 500 15.29 -8.42 26.03
CA SER A 500 13.88 -8.81 26.23
C SER A 500 13.18 -9.36 24.97
N THR A 501 13.95 -9.91 24.02
CA THR A 501 13.43 -10.65 22.86
C THR A 501 13.57 -12.16 23.05
N SER A 502 12.71 -12.93 22.39
CA SER A 502 12.76 -14.39 22.36
C SER A 502 12.22 -14.90 21.03
N ILE A 503 13.00 -15.71 20.34
CA ILE A 503 12.58 -16.33 19.08
C ILE A 503 11.69 -17.52 19.42
N ILE A 504 10.41 -17.42 19.05
CA ILE A 504 9.44 -18.48 19.34
C ILE A 504 9.34 -19.50 18.23
N THR A 505 9.51 -19.10 16.97
CA THR A 505 9.30 -19.98 15.81
C THR A 505 10.13 -19.50 14.63
N ILE A 506 10.69 -20.45 13.87
CA ILE A 506 11.28 -20.21 12.57
C ILE A 506 10.35 -20.81 11.52
N ARG A 507 9.99 -20.02 10.51
CA ARG A 507 9.26 -20.48 9.34
C ARG A 507 10.23 -20.65 8.18
N ARG A 508 10.45 -21.91 7.78
CA ARG A 508 11.34 -22.31 6.67
C ARG A 508 10.59 -23.15 5.66
N GLY A 509 10.56 -22.72 4.40
CA GLY A 509 9.91 -23.49 3.33
C GLY A 509 8.44 -23.84 3.61
N GLY A 510 7.73 -22.99 4.36
CA GLY A 510 6.33 -23.21 4.75
C GLY A 510 6.11 -24.14 5.95
N GLN A 511 7.17 -24.68 6.56
CA GLN A 511 7.10 -25.37 7.85
C GLN A 511 7.49 -24.43 8.99
N GLU A 512 6.71 -24.46 10.06
CA GLU A 512 6.98 -23.73 11.30
C GLU A 512 7.52 -24.71 12.35
N PHE A 513 8.65 -24.38 12.96
CA PHE A 513 9.23 -25.18 14.03
C PHE A 513 9.82 -24.28 15.11
N VAL A 514 9.79 -24.78 16.35
CA VAL A 514 10.38 -24.09 17.50
C VAL A 514 11.89 -24.25 17.43
N PRO A 515 12.67 -23.16 17.33
CA PRO A 515 14.11 -23.25 17.26
C PRO A 515 14.72 -23.71 18.59
N ARG A 516 15.86 -24.38 18.50
CA ARG A 516 16.77 -24.68 19.62
C ARG A 516 18.00 -23.79 19.55
N HIS A 517 18.75 -23.71 20.65
CA HIS A 517 19.98 -22.90 20.74
C HIS A 517 20.99 -23.17 19.60
N ASP A 518 21.07 -24.42 19.13
CA ASP A 518 21.96 -24.87 18.06
C ASP A 518 21.36 -24.76 16.65
N THR A 519 20.12 -24.30 16.53
CA THR A 519 19.43 -24.15 15.26
C THR A 519 20.14 -23.12 14.40
N LYS A 520 20.57 -23.55 13.22
CA LYS A 520 21.18 -22.69 12.20
C LYS A 520 20.09 -21.92 11.47
N ILE A 521 20.19 -20.60 11.45
CA ILE A 521 19.33 -19.71 10.68
C ILE A 521 19.81 -19.73 9.23
N LEU A 522 18.90 -19.84 8.28
CA LEU A 522 19.19 -19.79 6.85
C LEU A 522 18.59 -18.54 6.23
N ALA A 523 19.23 -18.06 5.15
CA ALA A 523 18.65 -17.02 4.31
C ALA A 523 17.27 -17.46 3.80
N GLY A 524 16.30 -16.56 3.87
CA GLY A 524 14.90 -16.83 3.53
C GLY A 524 14.07 -17.43 4.67
N ASP A 525 14.65 -17.70 5.84
CA ASP A 525 13.86 -17.98 7.04
C ASP A 525 13.06 -16.74 7.47
N ALA A 526 11.85 -16.93 7.98
CA ALA A 526 11.12 -15.90 8.70
C ALA A 526 11.15 -16.21 10.20
N LEU A 527 11.78 -15.33 10.99
CA LEU A 527 11.86 -15.43 12.44
C LEU A 527 10.64 -14.77 13.06
N ILE A 528 9.91 -15.52 13.88
CA ILE A 528 8.82 -15.00 14.70
C ILE A 528 9.41 -14.75 16.10
N VAL A 529 9.51 -13.47 16.46
CA VAL A 529 10.16 -13.00 17.69
C VAL A 529 9.13 -12.36 18.60
N THR A 530 9.01 -12.86 19.82
CA THR A 530 8.28 -12.17 20.89
C THR A 530 9.20 -11.19 21.60
N PHE A 531 8.69 -10.04 22.00
CA PHE A 531 9.41 -9.11 22.87
C PHE A 531 8.54 -8.73 24.07
N SER A 532 9.16 -8.25 25.14
CA SER A 532 8.50 -7.78 26.36
C SER A 532 9.22 -6.55 26.93
N GLY A 533 8.51 -5.66 27.63
CA GLY A 533 9.03 -4.47 28.29
C GLY A 533 9.52 -3.35 27.37
N GLN A 534 9.74 -3.61 26.08
CA GLN A 534 10.36 -2.67 25.13
C GLN A 534 9.39 -2.16 24.05
N ASP A 535 9.72 -1.03 23.46
CA ASP A 535 9.01 -0.47 22.31
C ASP A 535 9.25 -1.35 21.08
N GLN A 536 8.17 -1.68 20.36
CA GLN A 536 8.21 -2.46 19.13
C GLN A 536 9.17 -1.85 18.10
N ARG A 537 9.26 -0.51 18.04
CA ARG A 537 10.17 0.20 17.13
C ARG A 537 11.63 -0.14 17.41
N HIS A 538 12.05 -0.03 18.67
CA HIS A 538 13.44 -0.28 19.07
C HIS A 538 13.83 -1.75 18.84
N VAL A 539 12.93 -2.68 19.17
CA VAL A 539 13.13 -4.11 18.93
C VAL A 539 13.26 -4.39 17.44
N ARG A 540 12.40 -3.79 16.61
CA ARG A 540 12.44 -4.00 15.16
C ARG A 540 13.70 -3.44 14.53
N GLU A 541 14.12 -2.23 14.88
CA GLU A 541 15.37 -1.62 14.39
C GLU A 541 16.59 -2.50 14.75
N GLY A 542 16.65 -3.01 15.99
CA GLY A 542 17.69 -3.95 16.40
C GLY A 542 17.65 -5.29 15.64
N LEU A 543 16.46 -5.84 15.42
CA LEU A 543 16.31 -7.07 14.64
C LEU A 543 16.64 -6.86 13.15
N GLU A 544 16.28 -5.72 12.57
CA GLU A 544 16.60 -5.35 11.19
C GLU A 544 18.11 -5.16 11.01
N GLY A 545 18.83 -4.60 11.97
CA GLY A 545 20.29 -4.55 11.94
C GLY A 545 20.96 -5.94 11.93
N ILE A 546 20.32 -6.95 12.52
CA ILE A 546 20.85 -8.32 12.60
C ILE A 546 20.40 -9.19 11.41
N CYS A 547 19.15 -9.06 10.97
CA CYS A 547 18.49 -9.92 9.98
C CYS A 547 18.34 -9.28 8.59
N GLY A 548 18.52 -7.98 8.47
CA GLY A 548 18.58 -7.24 7.21
C GLY A 548 19.99 -7.22 6.61
N GLN A 549 20.12 -6.69 5.40
CA GLN A 549 21.41 -6.32 4.82
C GLN A 549 22.04 -5.25 5.72
N GLY A 550 23.25 -5.53 6.22
CA GLY A 550 24.01 -4.50 6.90
C GLY A 550 24.29 -3.38 5.92
N ASP A 551 23.83 -2.16 6.24
CA ASP A 551 24.45 -0.98 5.65
C ASP A 551 25.94 -1.08 5.99
N GLU A 552 26.81 -1.01 4.97
CA GLU A 552 28.21 -0.70 5.20
C GLU A 552 28.22 0.63 5.96
N ASP A 553 28.59 0.55 7.23
CA ASP A 553 28.80 1.70 8.11
C ASP A 553 29.72 2.68 7.35
N PRO A 554 29.28 3.93 7.08
CA PRO A 554 30.22 4.93 6.57
C PRO A 554 31.22 5.18 7.69
N ASP A 555 32.44 4.67 7.45
CA ASP A 555 33.67 4.83 8.22
C ASP A 555 33.62 5.94 9.29
N PRO A 556 33.75 5.62 10.59
CA PRO A 556 33.76 6.61 11.65
C PRO A 556 35.15 7.25 11.71
N ASP A 557 35.44 8.22 10.85
CA ASP A 557 36.60 9.10 11.02
C ASP A 557 36.18 10.44 11.66
N PRO A 558 36.53 10.71 12.92
CA PRO A 558 36.14 11.93 13.63
C PRO A 558 37.21 13.01 13.42
N ALA A 559 37.28 13.60 12.23
CA ALA A 559 38.01 14.86 12.04
C ALA A 559 37.65 15.53 10.71
N LEU A 560 36.82 16.58 10.75
CA LEU A 560 37.06 17.90 10.10
C LEU A 560 35.79 18.78 10.13
N SER A 561 35.83 19.76 11.03
CA SER A 561 35.27 21.12 11.00
C SER A 561 33.88 21.44 10.36
N PRO A 562 33.05 22.26 11.04
CA PRO A 562 31.79 22.76 10.52
C PRO A 562 32.02 23.94 9.56
N ASN A 563 31.38 23.92 8.40
CA ASN A 563 30.95 25.10 7.64
C ASN A 563 30.21 24.62 6.38
N PHE A 564 28.94 24.96 6.22
CA PHE A 564 28.40 25.78 5.13
C PHE A 564 26.86 25.78 5.11
N VAL A 565 26.36 26.94 4.69
CA VAL A 565 24.99 27.48 4.61
C VAL A 565 24.05 26.68 3.72
#